data_AF-A0A3P7HFT9-F1
#
_entry.id   AF-A0A3P7HFT9-F1
#
_cell.length_a   1.000
_cell.length_b   1.000
_cell.length_c   1.000
_cell.angle_alpha   90.00
_cell.angle_beta   90.00
_cell.angle_gamma   90.00
#
_symmetry.space_group_name_H-M   'P 1'
#
loop_
_entity.id
_entity.type
_entity.pdbx_description
1 polymer ?
#
loop_
_entity_poly.entity_id
_entity_poly.type
_entity_poly.pdbx_seq_one_letter_code
_entity_poly.pdbx_strand_id
1 'polypeptide(L)'
;MQVVDTKPTSITVKWQGLDQNQAAHVVGYVLEYKSENEDDDWQEYNGITKHRSRQNEYKVQVRGLEEATEYFFRLKVIGKNDKRGAPGPEVKAVTNCGRELLKRFLQPFMRSFLALMSLSQIFMRL
;
A
#
# COMPACT_ATOMS: atom_id res chain seq x y z
N MET A 1 -0.91 -2.77 -9.60
CA MET A 1 -1.09 -3.51 -8.32
C MET A 1 -2.41 -3.08 -7.70
N GLN A 2 -3.02 -3.91 -6.84
CA GLN A 2 -4.30 -3.63 -6.19
C GLN A 2 -4.29 -4.15 -4.75
N VAL A 3 -4.92 -3.43 -3.83
CA VAL A 3 -5.23 -3.92 -2.47
C VAL A 3 -6.51 -4.75 -2.53
N VAL A 4 -6.54 -5.90 -1.86
CA VAL A 4 -7.69 -6.83 -1.90
C VAL A 4 -8.19 -7.27 -0.54
N ASP A 5 -7.44 -7.07 0.53
CA ASP A 5 -7.88 -7.33 1.89
C ASP A 5 -7.07 -6.47 2.86
N THR A 6 -7.73 -6.00 3.92
CA THR A 6 -7.09 -5.22 4.97
C THR A 6 -7.56 -5.72 6.32
N LYS A 7 -6.59 -5.99 7.21
CA LYS A 7 -6.80 -6.44 8.59
C LYS A 7 -6.08 -5.48 9.56
N PRO A 8 -6.20 -5.65 10.87
CA PRO A 8 -5.54 -4.76 11.81
C PRO A 8 -4.02 -4.72 11.68
N THR A 9 -3.39 -5.85 11.39
CA THR A 9 -1.91 -5.94 11.32
C THR A 9 -1.40 -6.51 10.01
N SER A 10 -2.24 -6.52 8.97
CA SER A 10 -1.84 -7.01 7.65
C SER A 10 -2.65 -6.41 6.52
N ILE A 11 -2.01 -6.20 5.38
CA ILE A 11 -2.66 -5.80 4.12
C ILE A 11 -2.29 -6.82 3.05
N THR A 12 -3.29 -7.23 2.27
CA THR A 12 -3.08 -8.14 1.15
C THR A 12 -3.17 -7.37 -0.16
N VAL A 13 -2.10 -7.47 -0.95
CA VAL A 13 -2.02 -6.90 -2.30
C VAL A 13 -1.98 -8.00 -3.35
N LYS A 14 -2.42 -7.67 -4.56
CA LYS A 14 -2.28 -8.50 -5.74
C LYS A 14 -1.78 -7.73 -6.94
N TRP A 15 -1.11 -8.42 -7.85
CA TRP A 15 -0.69 -7.87 -9.13
C TRP A 15 -0.73 -8.93 -10.22
N GLN A 16 -0.78 -8.47 -11.47
CA GLN A 16 -0.67 -9.35 -12.62
C GLN A 16 0.80 -9.56 -12.97
N GLY A 17 1.14 -10.79 -13.36
CA GLY A 17 2.41 -11.11 -13.96
C GLY A 17 2.57 -10.44 -15.32
N LEU A 18 3.80 -10.45 -15.82
CA LEU A 18 4.10 -10.00 -17.17
C LEU A 18 3.87 -11.15 -18.16
N ASP A 19 3.42 -10.83 -19.36
CA ASP A 19 3.29 -11.81 -20.43
C ASP A 19 4.67 -12.40 -20.81
N GLN A 20 4.67 -13.59 -21.38
CA GLN A 20 5.89 -14.31 -21.76
C GLN A 20 6.81 -13.47 -22.67
N ASN A 21 6.24 -12.66 -23.56
CA ASN A 21 6.99 -11.78 -24.46
C ASN A 21 7.71 -10.64 -23.71
N GLN A 22 7.15 -10.17 -22.59
CA GLN A 22 7.72 -9.10 -21.77
C GLN A 22 8.62 -9.66 -20.65
N ALA A 23 8.42 -10.92 -20.26
CA ALA A 23 9.11 -11.56 -19.15
C ALA A 23 10.44 -12.25 -19.53
N ALA A 24 10.91 -12.15 -20.79
CA ALA A 24 12.10 -12.86 -21.27
C ALA A 24 13.38 -12.62 -20.44
N HIS A 25 13.49 -11.44 -19.82
CA HIS A 25 14.63 -11.05 -18.97
C HIS A 25 14.25 -10.85 -17.50
N VAL A 26 13.02 -11.24 -17.11
CA VAL A 26 12.49 -11.03 -15.77
C VAL A 26 12.74 -12.26 -14.91
N VAL A 27 13.29 -12.03 -13.72
CA VAL A 27 13.47 -13.03 -12.67
C VAL A 27 12.26 -13.04 -11.74
N GLY A 28 11.73 -11.87 -11.41
CA GLY A 28 10.61 -11.77 -10.48
C GLY A 28 10.25 -10.34 -10.12
N TYR A 29 9.63 -10.21 -8.95
CA TYR A 29 9.09 -8.97 -8.42
C TYR A 29 9.52 -8.78 -6.98
N VAL A 30 9.78 -7.54 -6.59
CA VAL A 30 9.98 -7.14 -5.20
C VAL A 30 8.82 -6.23 -4.82
N LEU A 31 8.15 -6.59 -3.73
CA LEU A 31 7.13 -5.74 -3.12
C LEU A 31 7.82 -4.86 -2.09
N GLU A 32 7.68 -3.55 -2.26
CA GLU A 32 8.15 -2.56 -1.30
C GLU A 32 6.96 -1.90 -0.62
N TYR A 33 7.13 -1.54 0.65
CA TYR A 33 6.13 -0.80 1.42
C TYR A 33 6.79 0.21 2.35
N LYS A 34 6.02 1.22 2.77
CA LYS A 34 6.39 2.16 3.82
C LYS A 34 5.14 2.67 4.53
N SER A 35 5.27 3.12 5.76
CA SER A 35 4.21 3.82 6.48
C SER A 35 4.11 5.28 6.06
N GLU A 36 3.02 5.95 6.41
CA GLU A 36 2.87 7.41 6.24
C GLU A 36 3.89 8.24 7.04
N ASN A 37 4.48 7.65 8.08
CA ASN A 37 5.49 8.29 8.92
C ASN A 37 6.91 8.19 8.34
N GLU A 38 7.08 7.40 7.27
CA GLU A 38 8.36 7.22 6.56
C GLU A 38 8.27 7.96 5.22
N ASP A 39 9.16 8.91 4.99
CA ASP A 39 9.13 9.73 3.76
C ASP A 39 9.55 8.92 2.53
N ASP A 40 10.82 8.49 2.46
CA ASP A 40 11.38 7.78 1.29
C ASP A 40 12.06 6.45 1.64
N ASP A 41 11.93 5.99 2.89
CA ASP A 41 12.53 4.75 3.38
C ASP A 41 11.64 3.54 3.08
N TRP A 42 11.69 3.06 1.83
CA TRP A 42 10.95 1.87 1.38
C TRP A 42 11.57 0.57 1.91
N GLN A 43 10.73 -0.29 2.49
CA GLN A 43 11.12 -1.61 3.00
C GLN A 43 10.74 -2.72 2.01
N GLU A 44 11.67 -3.65 1.75
CA GLU A 44 11.37 -4.84 0.92
C GLU A 44 10.69 -5.94 1.73
N TYR A 45 9.54 -6.42 1.23
CA TYR A 45 8.81 -7.50 1.87
C TYR A 45 9.15 -8.86 1.26
N ASN A 46 9.69 -9.77 2.08
CA ASN A 46 9.97 -11.18 1.74
C ASN A 46 10.83 -11.40 0.47
N GLY A 47 11.59 -10.40 0.03
CA GLY A 47 12.50 -10.49 -1.11
C GLY A 47 11.82 -10.74 -2.47
N ILE A 48 12.51 -11.48 -3.35
CA ILE A 48 12.07 -11.67 -4.74
C ILE A 48 10.98 -12.74 -4.84
N THR A 49 9.78 -12.33 -5.22
CA THR A 49 8.72 -13.21 -5.71
C THR A 49 9.04 -13.62 -7.15
N LYS A 50 9.44 -14.87 -7.37
CA LYS A 50 9.84 -15.38 -8.70
C LYS A 50 8.68 -15.32 -9.71
N HIS A 51 8.98 -14.81 -10.91
CA HIS A 51 8.04 -14.85 -12.03
C HIS A 51 7.90 -16.30 -12.53
N ARG A 52 6.66 -16.68 -12.89
CA ARG A 52 6.30 -17.97 -13.47
C ARG A 52 5.40 -17.74 -14.69
N SER A 53 5.77 -18.31 -15.82
CA SER A 53 5.09 -18.09 -17.11
C SER A 53 3.64 -18.56 -17.16
N ARG A 54 3.24 -19.50 -16.30
CA ARG A 54 1.85 -19.99 -16.20
C ARG A 54 1.04 -19.30 -15.10
N GLN A 55 1.63 -18.34 -14.39
CA GLN A 55 1.00 -17.64 -13.29
C GLN A 55 0.76 -16.18 -13.67
N ASN A 56 -0.51 -15.87 -13.92
CA ASN A 56 -0.92 -14.53 -14.34
C ASN A 56 -1.21 -13.63 -13.14
N GLU A 57 -1.53 -14.17 -11.97
CA GLU A 57 -1.82 -13.37 -10.77
C GLU A 57 -0.94 -13.80 -9.59
N TYR A 58 -0.45 -12.81 -8.85
CA TYR A 58 0.31 -12.96 -7.62
C TYR A 58 -0.43 -12.25 -6.51
N LYS A 59 -0.39 -12.84 -5.31
CA LYS A 59 -1.06 -12.32 -4.12
C LYS A 59 -0.12 -12.46 -2.93
N VAL A 60 0.10 -11.37 -2.21
CA VAL A 60 0.99 -11.31 -1.05
C VAL A 60 0.29 -10.59 0.08
N GLN A 61 0.35 -11.18 1.27
CA GLN A 61 -0.11 -10.57 2.51
C GLN A 61 1.10 -10.02 3.26
N VAL A 62 1.22 -8.70 3.32
CA VAL A 62 2.20 -8.00 4.15
C VAL A 62 1.70 -8.02 5.59
N ARG A 63 2.50 -8.54 6.52
CA ARG A 63 2.14 -8.79 7.92
C ARG A 63 3.04 -7.99 8.86
N GLY A 64 2.61 -7.84 10.11
CA GLY A 64 3.38 -7.12 11.13
C GLY A 64 3.25 -5.61 11.00
N LEU A 65 2.17 -5.15 10.37
CA LEU A 65 1.84 -3.73 10.23
C LEU A 65 1.22 -3.20 11.52
N GLU A 66 1.39 -1.92 11.78
CA GLU A 66 0.71 -1.22 12.88
C GLU A 66 -0.78 -1.03 12.57
N GLU A 67 -1.62 -1.04 13.60
CA GLU A 67 -3.07 -0.84 13.45
C GLU A 67 -3.42 0.63 13.22
N ALA A 68 -4.46 0.89 12.41
CA ALA A 68 -4.92 2.24 12.10
C ALA A 68 -3.86 3.16 11.47
N THR A 69 -2.91 2.59 10.73
CA THR A 69 -1.80 3.29 10.07
C THR A 69 -1.95 3.22 8.56
N GLU A 70 -1.72 4.35 7.86
CA GLU A 70 -1.66 4.35 6.40
C GLU A 70 -0.32 3.79 5.90
N TYR A 71 -0.40 2.88 4.92
CA TYR A 71 0.75 2.29 4.25
C TYR A 71 0.67 2.51 2.74
N PHE A 72 1.83 2.72 2.16
CA PHE A 72 2.07 2.81 0.72
C PHE A 72 2.75 1.52 0.26
N PHE A 73 2.35 1.03 -0.91
CA PHE A 73 2.90 -0.18 -1.50
C PHE A 73 3.28 0.10 -2.94
N ARG A 74 4.43 -0.41 -3.37
CA ARG A 74 4.84 -0.40 -4.79
C ARG A 74 5.54 -1.69 -5.18
N LEU A 75 5.59 -1.94 -6.48
CA LEU A 75 6.19 -3.15 -7.04
C LEU A 75 7.37 -2.77 -7.93
N LYS A 76 8.49 -3.48 -7.79
CA LYS A 76 9.63 -3.39 -8.71
C LYS A 76 9.81 -4.70 -9.45
N VAL A 77 10.14 -4.61 -10.73
CA VAL A 77 10.51 -5.78 -11.55
C VAL A 77 12.00 -6.02 -11.37
N ILE A 78 12.38 -7.28 -11.11
CA ILE A 78 13.77 -7.71 -11.01
C ILE A 78 14.12 -8.52 -12.25
N GLY A 79 15.15 -8.07 -12.96
CA GLY A 79 15.71 -8.76 -14.11
C GLY A 79 16.92 -9.64 -13.77
N LYS A 80 17.52 -10.23 -14.80
CA LYS A 80 18.78 -10.97 -14.68
C LYS A 80 19.89 -10.07 -14.07
N ASN A 81 20.80 -10.68 -13.31
CA ASN A 81 21.91 -10.01 -12.61
C ASN A 81 21.45 -8.92 -11.61
N ASP A 82 20.34 -9.17 -10.91
CA ASP A 82 19.72 -8.26 -9.93
C ASP A 82 19.44 -6.84 -10.46
N LYS A 83 19.19 -6.71 -11.77
CA LYS A 83 18.78 -5.43 -12.35
C LYS A 83 17.41 -5.04 -11.84
N ARG A 84 17.34 -4.00 -11.00
CA ARG A 84 16.09 -3.50 -10.42
C ARG A 84 15.49 -2.43 -11.34
N GLY A 85 14.29 -2.70 -11.84
CA GLY A 85 13.53 -1.73 -12.63
C GLY A 85 13.10 -0.53 -11.79
N ALA A 86 12.59 0.50 -12.48
CA ALA A 86 11.93 1.63 -11.84
C ALA A 86 10.75 1.13 -10.98
N PRO A 87 10.43 1.82 -9.86
CA PRO A 87 9.23 1.52 -9.09
C PRO A 87 7.99 1.70 -9.97
N GLY A 88 7.06 0.75 -9.86
CA GLY A 88 5.75 0.85 -10.47
C GLY A 88 4.84 1.83 -9.72
N PRO A 89 3.58 1.97 -10.16
CA PRO A 89 2.59 2.81 -9.47
C PRO A 89 2.38 2.38 -8.02
N GLU A 90 2.17 3.38 -7.17
CA GLU A 90 1.91 3.18 -5.75
C GLU A 90 0.42 2.96 -5.50
N VAL A 91 0.11 2.14 -4.50
CA VAL A 91 -1.24 2.02 -3.95
C VAL A 91 -1.17 2.24 -2.45
N LYS A 92 -2.26 2.76 -1.88
CA LYS A 92 -2.37 3.08 -0.46
C LYS A 92 -3.43 2.23 0.20
N ALA A 93 -3.24 1.90 1.47
CA ALA A 93 -4.26 1.29 2.31
C ALA A 93 -3.99 1.54 3.78
N VAL A 94 -5.07 1.63 4.56
CA VAL A 94 -5.03 1.86 6.00
C VAL A 94 -5.41 0.58 6.73
N THR A 95 -4.56 0.11 7.64
CA THR A 95 -4.88 -1.04 8.49
C THR A 95 -6.10 -0.76 9.37
N ASN A 96 -6.84 -1.81 9.71
CA ASN A 96 -8.02 -1.64 10.57
C ASN A 96 -7.60 -1.33 12.01
N CYS A 97 -8.39 -0.53 12.75
CA CYS A 97 -8.25 -0.50 14.21
C CYS A 97 -8.75 -1.85 14.77
N GLY A 98 -7.93 -2.57 15.55
CA GLY A 98 -8.27 -3.86 16.16
C GLY A 98 -9.36 -3.78 17.23
N ARG A 99 -9.84 -2.57 17.56
CA ARG A 99 -10.98 -2.35 18.45
C ARG A 99 -12.24 -2.05 17.64
N GLU A 100 -12.96 -3.11 17.28
CA GLU A 100 -14.36 -3.03 16.84
C GLU A 100 -15.30 -2.35 17.88
N LEU A 101 -14.80 -2.01 19.08
CA LEU A 101 -15.55 -1.30 20.13
C LEU A 101 -15.49 0.23 20.01
N LEU A 102 -14.45 0.82 19.41
CA LEU A 102 -14.32 2.29 19.33
C LEU A 102 -15.00 2.90 18.10
N LYS A 103 -15.13 2.14 17.01
CA LYS A 103 -15.84 2.59 15.79
C LYS A 103 -17.31 2.96 16.06
N ARG A 104 -17.97 2.22 16.97
CA ARG A 104 -19.38 2.45 17.36
C ARG A 104 -19.60 3.67 18.25
N PHE A 105 -18.58 4.09 19.00
CA PHE A 105 -18.66 5.24 19.92
C PHE A 105 -18.09 6.54 19.32
N LEU A 106 -17.16 6.46 18.36
CA LEU A 106 -16.47 7.64 17.81
C LEU A 106 -16.97 8.10 16.43
N GLN A 107 -17.81 7.32 15.75
CA GLN A 107 -18.42 7.73 14.47
C GLN A 107 -19.18 9.08 14.50
N PRO A 108 -19.92 9.46 15.57
CA PRO A 108 -20.51 10.79 15.64
C PRO A 108 -19.50 11.91 15.97
N PHE A 109 -18.29 11.59 16.46
CA PHE A 109 -17.28 12.60 16.82
C PHE A 109 -16.27 12.88 15.71
N MET A 110 -15.88 11.89 14.89
CA MET A 110 -14.93 12.12 13.80
C MET A 110 -15.52 12.94 12.63
N ARG A 111 -16.85 13.01 12.49
CA ARG A 111 -17.49 13.88 11.49
C ARG A 111 -17.55 15.36 11.90
N SER A 112 -17.45 15.67 13.20
CA SER A 112 -17.53 17.05 13.68
C SER A 112 -16.22 17.83 13.59
N PHE A 113 -15.06 17.18 13.44
CA PHE A 113 -13.77 17.88 13.32
C PHE A 113 -13.46 18.41 11.91
N LEU A 114 -14.13 17.91 10.86
CA LEU A 114 -13.99 18.45 9.51
C LEU A 114 -14.96 19.61 9.18
N ALA A 115 -15.94 19.90 10.04
CA ALA A 115 -16.91 20.97 9.81
C ALA A 115 -16.50 22.34 10.40
N LEU A 116 -15.48 22.40 11.27
CA LEU A 116 -15.07 23.66 11.93
C LEU A 116 -13.93 24.41 11.24
N MET A 117 -13.32 23.86 10.19
CA MET A 117 -12.33 24.58 9.37
C MET A 117 -12.92 25.32 8.16
N SER A 118 -14.23 25.57 8.14
CA SER A 118 -14.89 26.36 7.07
C SER A 118 -15.31 27.78 7.49
N LEU A 119 -15.05 28.20 8.73
CA LEU A 119 -15.45 29.53 9.23
C LEU A 119 -14.23 30.39 9.58
N SER A 120 -13.38 30.69 8.59
CA SER A 120 -12.39 31.77 8.74
C SER A 120 -12.08 32.51 7.43
N GLN A 121 -13.06 32.67 6.55
CA GLN A 121 -12.95 33.61 5.42
C GLN A 121 -14.13 34.57 5.38
N ILE A 122 -14.31 35.37 6.43
CA ILE A 122 -14.93 36.69 6.32
C ILE A 122 -14.16 37.59 7.29
N PHE A 123 -13.34 38.50 6.74
CA PHE A 123 -12.86 39.78 7.28
C PHE A 123 -11.42 40.07 6.82
N MET A 124 -11.28 40.70 5.64
CA MET A 124 -10.46 41.90 5.44
C MET A 124 -10.45 42.27 3.95
N ARG A 125 -11.37 43.16 3.55
CA ARG A 125 -11.09 44.32 2.70
C ARG A 125 -12.14 45.38 3.02
N LEU A 126 -11.71 46.37 3.80
CA LEU A 126 -12.21 47.75 3.68
C LEU A 126 -11.66 48.33 2.38
#